data_AF-A0A355YH09-F1
#
_entry.id   AF-A0A355YH09-F1
#
_cell.length_a   1.000
_cell.length_b   1.000
_cell.length_c   1.000
_cell.angle_alpha   90.00
_cell.angle_beta   90.00
_cell.angle_gamma   90.00
#
_symmetry.space_group_name_H-M   'P 1'
#
loop_
_entity.id
_entity.type
_entity.pdbx_description
1 polymer ?
#
loop_
_entity_poly.entity_id
_entity_poly.type
_entity_poly.pdbx_seq_one_letter_code
_entity_poly.pdbx_strand_id
1 'polypeptide(L)'
;TGALRRLDLASGRWQALDYAIDRESVDALPRHSPDGRWLGFRRGTTLGDLWVMPAAGGTPRRITTLRGDIRGWSWLPDSRGVVFSLVKEEVRLYRVDLAGGDPVALPVLAGGNPVHPDVAADDWSMVFELDRLRSGMFRLRTDGRGATEPVFASSGVDLTPGISPDGGTLAFVSDRSLHAQLWIGQPTHPETLRAVAGIVPVPRHPPVWSDDGRRLLVIGRGDGGDRLFEVDAGSDAVTPLPVPAPSPAFATYTDRPDRLLVGIDGGQGRLQLVLYSLPDWRRIAAVEDVAVARYDAVGRRVCFTRPARTGIWCADTGLGSVVVHDSRFPDPAHYREWHTAGGTLYYDGPVAGCRTAWRPLGEDAPAADGRCLIAGQAALPGSSSIDAADRWLYASLPLEHNIDVGWTPLTAPVGVGGR
;
A
#
# COMPACT_ATOMS: atom_id res chain seq x y z
N THR A 1 -6.88 11.72 -15.95
CA THR A 1 -5.56 11.20 -16.38
C THR A 1 -4.54 11.65 -15.36
N GLY A 2 -3.69 10.74 -14.86
CA GLY A 2 -2.58 11.11 -13.98
C GLY A 2 -1.41 11.73 -14.73
N ALA A 3 -1.69 12.55 -15.75
CA ALA A 3 -0.68 13.15 -16.62
C ALA A 3 -0.18 14.48 -16.04
N LEU A 4 1.11 14.73 -16.19
CA LEU A 4 1.75 15.95 -15.72
C LEU A 4 1.32 17.17 -16.54
N ARG A 5 1.22 18.32 -15.87
CA ARG A 5 0.84 19.61 -16.43
C ARG A 5 1.75 20.69 -15.87
N ARG A 6 1.93 21.77 -16.65
CA ARG A 6 2.68 22.96 -16.24
C ARG A 6 1.70 24.09 -15.94
N LEU A 7 1.87 24.77 -14.81
CA LEU A 7 1.17 26.02 -14.51
C LEU A 7 2.05 27.19 -14.91
N ASP A 8 1.57 28.04 -15.81
CA ASP A 8 2.18 29.35 -16.05
C ASP A 8 1.75 30.31 -14.94
N LEU A 9 2.69 30.78 -14.12
CA LEU A 9 2.38 31.59 -12.94
C LEU A 9 1.91 33.00 -13.28
N ALA A 10 2.36 33.56 -14.41
CA ALA A 10 1.97 34.92 -14.82
C ALA A 10 0.50 34.97 -15.28
N SER A 11 0.06 33.98 -16.04
CA SER A 11 -1.32 33.90 -16.56
C SER A 11 -2.25 33.02 -15.72
N GLY A 12 -1.72 32.22 -14.79
CA GLY A 12 -2.48 31.23 -14.03
C GLY A 12 -3.01 30.06 -14.87
N ARG A 13 -2.50 29.88 -16.10
CA ARG A 13 -3.02 28.87 -17.04
C ARG A 13 -2.26 27.56 -16.96
N TRP A 14 -3.01 26.47 -16.88
CA TRP A 14 -2.47 25.11 -17.01
C TRP A 14 -2.25 24.75 -18.47
N GLN A 15 -1.08 24.18 -18.75
CA GLN A 15 -0.67 23.65 -20.04
C GLN A 15 -0.40 22.15 -19.89
N ALA A 16 -0.95 21.35 -20.80
CA ALA A 16 -0.58 19.94 -20.88
C ALA A 16 0.88 19.83 -21.34
N LEU A 17 1.63 18.92 -20.72
CA LEU A 17 2.97 18.59 -21.18
C LEU A 17 2.86 17.54 -22.29
N ASP A 18 3.59 17.73 -23.39
CA ASP A 18 3.60 16.77 -24.50
C ASP A 18 4.64 15.68 -24.23
N TYR A 19 4.19 14.51 -23.81
CA TYR A 19 5.07 13.39 -23.49
C TYR A 19 4.38 12.03 -23.58
N ALA A 20 5.17 10.97 -23.74
CA ALA A 20 4.66 9.62 -23.84
C ALA A 20 4.14 9.12 -22.47
N ILE A 21 2.81 8.99 -22.37
CA ILE A 21 2.10 8.43 -21.22
C ILE A 21 0.90 7.59 -21.70
N ASP A 22 0.71 6.42 -21.09
CA ASP A 22 -0.49 5.62 -21.34
C ASP A 22 -1.69 6.10 -20.48
N ARG A 23 -2.91 5.74 -20.88
CA ARG A 23 -4.13 6.24 -20.22
C ARG A 23 -4.29 5.79 -18.76
N GLU A 24 -3.58 4.73 -18.36
CA GLU A 24 -3.72 4.07 -17.06
C GLU A 24 -2.61 4.48 -16.09
N SER A 25 -1.54 5.11 -16.58
CA SER A 25 -0.42 5.60 -15.78
C SER A 25 -0.83 6.75 -14.88
N VAL A 26 -0.27 6.73 -13.68
CA VAL A 26 -0.36 7.80 -12.70
C VAL A 26 1.04 8.34 -12.45
N ASP A 27 1.30 9.55 -12.95
CA ASP A 27 2.53 10.29 -12.69
C ASP A 27 2.29 11.28 -11.54
N ALA A 28 3.19 11.29 -10.57
CA ALA A 28 3.10 12.10 -9.36
C ALA A 28 4.47 12.62 -8.93
N LEU A 29 4.48 13.60 -8.01
CA LEU A 29 5.69 14.19 -7.43
C LEU A 29 6.71 14.69 -8.47
N PRO A 30 6.30 15.52 -9.47
CA PRO A 30 7.22 16.02 -10.48
C PRO A 30 8.23 17.02 -9.88
N ARG A 31 9.51 16.92 -10.27
CA ARG A 31 10.57 17.89 -9.89
C ARG A 31 11.52 18.15 -11.05
N HIS A 32 11.83 19.43 -11.30
CA HIS A 32 12.87 19.83 -12.23
C HIS A 32 14.26 19.54 -11.66
N SER A 33 15.19 19.10 -12.51
CA SER A 33 16.61 19.03 -12.14
C SER A 33 17.18 20.44 -11.89
N PRO A 34 18.23 20.58 -11.06
CA PRO A 34 18.88 21.87 -10.80
C PRO A 34 19.33 22.59 -12.07
N ASP A 35 19.81 21.87 -13.08
CA ASP A 35 20.18 22.42 -14.39
C ASP A 35 18.98 22.77 -15.31
N GLY A 36 17.75 22.48 -14.88
CA GLY A 36 16.51 22.71 -15.60
C GLY A 36 16.29 21.83 -16.83
N ARG A 37 17.19 20.89 -17.14
CA ARG A 37 17.14 20.08 -18.37
C ARG A 37 16.19 18.89 -18.28
N TRP A 38 15.96 18.38 -17.08
CA TRP A 38 15.18 17.18 -16.84
C TRP A 38 13.95 17.48 -15.96
N LEU A 39 12.88 16.73 -16.21
CA LEU A 39 11.76 16.56 -15.30
C LEU A 39 11.77 15.11 -14.82
N GLY A 40 11.95 14.92 -13.51
CA GLY A 40 11.78 13.62 -12.86
C GLY A 40 10.40 13.52 -12.22
N PHE A 41 9.89 12.31 -12.08
CA PHE A 41 8.58 12.03 -11.48
C PHE A 41 8.48 10.57 -11.04
N ARG A 42 7.52 10.28 -10.15
CA ARG A 42 7.14 8.91 -9.79
C ARG A 42 6.01 8.44 -10.72
N ARG A 43 6.13 7.25 -11.30
CA ARG A 43 5.04 6.61 -12.06
C ARG A 43 4.56 5.35 -11.33
N GLY A 44 3.24 5.25 -11.12
CA GLY A 44 2.59 4.16 -10.41
C GLY A 44 2.12 4.56 -8.99
N THR A 45 1.20 3.77 -8.43
CA THR A 45 0.59 4.03 -7.11
C THR A 45 1.27 3.26 -5.99
N THR A 46 1.37 1.93 -6.10
CA THR A 46 1.80 1.03 -5.00
C THR A 46 3.23 0.51 -5.14
N LEU A 47 3.64 0.19 -6.36
CA LEU A 47 4.98 -0.29 -6.73
C LEU A 47 5.54 0.67 -7.80
N GLY A 48 5.52 1.95 -7.47
CA GLY A 48 5.91 3.00 -8.40
C GLY A 48 7.43 3.13 -8.49
N ASP A 49 7.88 3.64 -9.63
CA ASP A 49 9.30 3.89 -9.90
C ASP A 49 9.57 5.34 -10.20
N LEU A 50 10.85 5.72 -10.09
CA LEU A 50 11.31 7.01 -10.56
C LEU A 50 11.59 6.95 -12.07
N TRP A 51 11.10 7.97 -12.77
CA TRP A 51 11.24 8.18 -14.19
C TRP A 51 11.75 9.60 -14.44
N VAL A 52 12.40 9.79 -15.59
CA VAL A 52 12.86 11.11 -16.04
C VAL A 52 12.56 11.32 -17.51
N MET A 53 12.37 12.57 -17.91
CA MET A 53 12.23 12.99 -19.31
C MET A 53 12.80 14.40 -19.49
N PRO A 54 12.98 14.90 -20.73
CA PRO A 54 13.37 16.29 -20.94
C PRO A 54 12.32 17.24 -20.32
N ALA A 55 12.78 18.34 -19.73
CA ALA A 55 11.90 19.26 -19.00
C ALA A 55 10.79 19.89 -19.86
N ALA A 56 10.98 19.95 -21.18
CA ALA A 56 9.99 20.45 -22.14
C ALA A 56 8.94 19.39 -22.56
N GLY A 57 9.08 18.14 -22.12
CA GLY A 57 8.31 17.00 -22.62
C GLY A 57 9.16 16.03 -23.46
N GLY A 58 8.54 14.98 -23.99
CA GLY A 58 9.21 13.96 -24.81
C GLY A 58 9.03 12.53 -24.27
N THR A 59 10.03 11.68 -24.46
CA THR A 59 9.94 10.26 -24.08
C THR A 59 10.48 10.03 -22.67
N PRO A 60 9.67 9.56 -21.71
CA PRO A 60 10.17 9.17 -20.40
C PRO A 60 11.02 7.91 -20.45
N ARG A 61 12.02 7.87 -19.57
CA ARG A 61 12.80 6.66 -19.28
C ARG A 61 12.77 6.36 -17.78
N ARG A 62 12.64 5.07 -17.46
CA ARG A 62 12.71 4.57 -16.09
C ARG A 62 14.14 4.64 -15.60
N ILE A 63 14.35 5.13 -14.37
CA ILE A 63 15.69 5.19 -13.74
C ILE A 63 15.85 4.20 -12.59
N THR A 64 14.76 3.62 -12.10
CA THR A 64 14.80 2.64 -11.01
C THR A 64 13.88 1.46 -11.25
N THR A 65 14.16 0.31 -10.64
CA THR A 65 13.23 -0.84 -10.56
C THR A 65 13.02 -1.20 -9.08
N LEU A 66 12.13 -0.47 -8.41
CA LEU A 66 11.95 -0.47 -6.97
C LEU A 66 10.73 -1.31 -6.62
N ARG A 67 10.96 -2.46 -5.98
CA ARG A 67 9.89 -3.30 -5.43
C ARG A 67 9.43 -2.80 -4.05
N GLY A 68 9.13 -1.50 -3.94
CA GLY A 68 8.86 -0.83 -2.67
C GLY A 68 8.12 0.50 -2.85
N ASP A 69 7.70 1.08 -1.73
CA ASP A 69 6.98 2.37 -1.72
C ASP A 69 7.97 3.53 -1.58
N ILE A 70 7.81 4.60 -2.37
CA ILE A 70 8.69 5.76 -2.38
C ILE A 70 8.05 6.89 -1.56
N ARG A 71 8.71 7.28 -0.47
CA ARG A 71 8.28 8.36 0.45
C ARG A 71 9.06 9.65 0.22
N GLY A 72 8.89 10.19 -0.98
CA GLY A 72 9.58 11.41 -1.42
C GLY A 72 10.98 11.17 -2.00
N TRP A 73 11.44 12.15 -2.79
CA TRP A 73 12.70 12.11 -3.51
C TRP A 73 13.14 13.53 -3.91
N SER A 74 14.43 13.72 -4.18
CA SER A 74 15.01 14.97 -4.66
C SER A 74 16.19 14.72 -5.61
N TRP A 75 16.45 15.69 -6.49
CA TRP A 75 17.62 15.70 -7.36
C TRP A 75 18.91 15.95 -6.59
N LEU A 76 20.01 15.36 -7.04
CA LEU A 76 21.34 15.76 -6.61
C LEU A 76 21.73 17.12 -7.24
N PRO A 77 22.61 17.92 -6.60
CA PRO A 77 22.95 19.27 -7.05
C PRO A 77 23.55 19.30 -8.47
N ASP A 78 24.28 18.25 -8.84
CA ASP A 78 24.91 18.12 -10.15
C ASP A 78 23.96 17.66 -11.27
N SER A 79 22.67 17.45 -10.98
CA SER A 79 21.66 16.95 -11.91
C SER A 79 21.95 15.55 -12.49
N ARG A 80 22.89 14.79 -11.91
CA ARG A 80 23.31 13.48 -12.43
C ARG A 80 22.67 12.29 -11.70
N GLY A 81 21.92 12.52 -10.65
CA GLY A 81 21.23 11.47 -9.91
C GLY A 81 20.17 12.02 -8.98
N VAL A 82 19.59 11.13 -8.19
CA VAL A 82 18.53 11.46 -7.22
C VAL A 82 18.79 10.76 -5.89
N VAL A 83 18.31 11.37 -4.81
CA VAL A 83 18.12 10.74 -3.50
C VAL A 83 16.63 10.50 -3.28
N PHE A 84 16.27 9.37 -2.71
CA PHE A 84 14.88 9.03 -2.44
C PHE A 84 14.73 8.17 -1.19
N SER A 85 13.58 8.27 -0.54
CA SER A 85 13.21 7.38 0.56
C SER A 85 12.45 6.17 0.03
N LEU A 86 12.83 4.97 0.46
CA LEU A 86 12.22 3.71 0.04
C LEU A 86 11.83 2.89 1.26
N VAL A 87 10.56 2.49 1.29
CA VAL A 87 10.01 1.57 2.30
C VAL A 87 10.12 0.15 1.76
N LYS A 88 11.04 -0.62 2.36
CA LYS A 88 11.12 -2.07 2.22
C LYS A 88 10.98 -2.72 3.59
N GLU A 89 12.05 -3.31 4.12
CA GLU A 89 12.08 -3.92 5.47
C GLU A 89 12.02 -2.84 6.55
N GLU A 90 12.71 -1.75 6.25
CA GLU A 90 12.83 -0.51 7.00
C GLU A 90 12.71 0.65 6.00
N VAL A 91 12.50 1.85 6.52
CA VAL A 91 12.55 3.06 5.69
C VAL A 91 14.00 3.52 5.63
N ARG A 92 14.55 3.61 4.41
CA ARG A 92 15.92 4.07 4.18
C ARG A 92 15.98 5.07 3.03
N LEU A 93 16.97 5.95 3.10
CA LEU A 93 17.35 6.79 1.99
C LEU A 93 18.31 6.04 1.07
N TYR A 94 18.11 6.22 -0.23
CA TYR A 94 18.93 5.65 -1.29
C TYR A 94 19.33 6.73 -2.27
N ARG A 95 20.46 6.52 -2.94
CA ARG A 95 20.92 7.30 -4.08
C ARG A 95 20.95 6.43 -5.33
N VAL A 96 20.58 6.99 -6.47
CA VAL A 96 20.78 6.36 -7.79
C VAL A 96 21.25 7.40 -8.80
N ASP A 97 22.16 7.01 -9.68
CA ASP A 97 22.63 7.87 -10.77
C ASP A 97 21.74 7.72 -12.01
N LEU A 98 21.58 8.80 -12.76
CA LEU A 98 20.80 8.84 -14.00
C LEU A 98 21.35 7.93 -15.09
N ALA A 99 22.66 7.63 -15.05
CA ALA A 99 23.29 6.70 -15.97
C ALA A 99 22.77 5.25 -15.80
N GLY A 100 22.04 4.98 -14.72
CA GLY A 100 21.55 3.66 -14.33
C GLY A 100 22.46 3.01 -13.28
N GLY A 101 22.09 1.80 -12.90
CA GLY A 101 22.72 1.05 -11.82
C GLY A 101 21.76 0.77 -10.66
N ASP A 102 22.20 -0.06 -9.72
CA ASP A 102 21.41 -0.37 -8.54
C ASP A 102 21.44 0.80 -7.54
N PRO A 103 20.30 1.10 -6.88
CA PRO A 103 20.28 2.10 -5.83
C PRO A 103 21.24 1.75 -4.68
N VAL A 104 22.03 2.72 -4.26
CA VAL A 104 22.96 2.61 -3.14
C VAL A 104 22.31 3.15 -1.88
N ALA A 105 22.26 2.35 -0.80
CA ALA A 105 21.72 2.80 0.47
C ALA A 105 22.64 3.87 1.10
N LEU A 106 22.04 4.95 1.60
CA LEU A 106 22.74 5.92 2.45
C LEU A 106 22.85 5.38 3.90
N PRO A 107 23.74 5.95 4.73
CA PRO A 107 23.88 5.53 6.12
C PRO A 107 22.56 5.54 6.89
N VAL A 108 22.39 4.56 7.78
CA VAL A 108 21.20 4.47 8.64
C VAL A 108 21.21 5.65 9.61
N LEU A 109 20.10 6.38 9.65
CA LEU A 109 19.90 7.48 10.57
C LEU A 109 19.19 6.93 11.81
N ALA A 110 19.71 7.26 13.00
CA ALA A 110 19.12 6.81 14.24
C ALA A 110 17.83 7.58 14.55
N GLY A 111 16.82 6.88 15.09
CA GLY A 111 15.66 7.51 15.70
C GLY A 111 14.63 8.03 14.72
N GLY A 112 14.26 7.29 13.67
CA GLY A 112 13.08 7.59 12.85
C GLY A 112 13.21 7.09 11.41
N ASN A 113 12.11 7.17 10.68
CA ASN A 113 12.05 6.83 9.27
C ASN A 113 12.36 8.08 8.42
N PRO A 114 13.49 8.14 7.72
CA PRO A 114 13.81 9.30 6.90
C PRO A 114 12.96 9.33 5.64
N VAL A 115 12.12 10.35 5.51
CA VAL A 115 11.18 10.55 4.40
C VAL A 115 11.29 11.98 3.85
N HIS A 116 10.71 12.19 2.68
CA HIS A 116 10.65 13.49 2.00
C HIS A 116 11.98 14.26 1.95
N PRO A 117 13.06 13.65 1.43
CA PRO A 117 14.34 14.37 1.30
C PRO A 117 14.20 15.56 0.34
N ASP A 118 14.87 16.65 0.68
CA ASP A 118 15.03 17.83 -0.16
C ASP A 118 16.51 18.25 -0.15
N VAL A 119 17.13 18.22 -1.32
CA VAL A 119 18.56 18.45 -1.50
C VAL A 119 18.75 19.86 -2.06
N ALA A 120 19.71 20.61 -1.50
CA ALA A 120 20.04 21.94 -1.98
C ALA A 120 20.49 21.88 -3.46
N ALA A 121 20.05 22.85 -4.26
CA ALA A 121 20.34 22.82 -5.71
C ALA A 121 21.82 23.15 -6.03
N ASP A 122 22.49 23.86 -5.13
CA ASP A 122 23.83 24.42 -5.30
C ASP A 122 24.83 23.96 -4.23
N ASP A 123 24.38 23.18 -3.24
CA ASP A 123 25.21 22.64 -2.17
C ASP A 123 24.96 21.14 -1.99
N TRP A 124 26.01 20.39 -1.63
CA TRP A 124 25.87 18.97 -1.32
C TRP A 124 25.37 18.81 0.12
N SER A 125 24.14 19.22 0.37
CA SER A 125 23.45 19.04 1.64
C SER A 125 21.97 18.74 1.43
N MET A 126 21.35 18.14 2.44
CA MET A 126 20.00 17.65 2.38
C MET A 126 19.29 17.85 3.71
N VAL A 127 18.05 18.33 3.65
CA VAL A 127 17.08 18.21 4.73
C VAL A 127 16.14 17.04 4.45
N PHE A 128 15.57 16.46 5.49
CA PHE A 128 14.60 15.36 5.39
C PHE A 128 13.73 15.33 6.64
N GLU A 129 12.55 14.74 6.52
CA GLU A 129 11.68 14.46 7.65
C GLU A 129 12.13 13.17 8.34
N LEU A 130 12.13 13.16 9.67
CA LEU A 130 12.27 11.97 10.50
C LEU A 130 10.89 11.62 11.06
N ASP A 131 10.19 10.74 10.35
CA ASP A 131 8.87 10.28 10.74
C ASP A 131 8.99 9.21 11.85
N ARG A 132 8.42 9.53 13.01
CA ARG A 132 8.26 8.62 14.16
C ARG A 132 6.79 8.37 14.41
N LEU A 133 6.24 7.44 13.65
CA LEU A 133 4.92 6.91 13.88
C LEU A 133 4.99 5.79 14.94
N ARG A 134 4.08 5.84 15.92
CA ARG A 134 3.63 4.66 16.66
C ARG A 134 2.15 4.44 16.40
N SER A 135 1.74 3.18 16.33
CA SER A 135 0.33 2.85 16.16
C SER A 135 -0.04 1.60 16.95
N GLY A 136 -1.32 1.50 17.27
CA GLY A 136 -1.88 0.38 18.01
C GLY A 136 -3.06 -0.24 17.27
N MET A 137 -3.35 -1.49 17.63
CA MET A 137 -4.56 -2.19 17.19
C MET A 137 -5.75 -1.76 18.03
N PHE A 138 -6.81 -1.31 17.36
CA PHE A 138 -8.08 -0.97 17.99
C PHE A 138 -9.23 -1.74 17.36
N ARG A 139 -10.30 -1.93 18.12
CA ARG A 139 -11.60 -2.39 17.62
C ARG A 139 -12.66 -1.33 17.81
N LEU A 140 -13.57 -1.26 16.84
CA LEU A 140 -14.66 -0.31 16.78
C LEU A 140 -15.95 -1.04 16.45
N ARG A 141 -17.04 -0.65 17.12
CA ARG A 141 -18.38 -1.15 16.79
C ARG A 141 -18.82 -0.58 15.44
N THR A 142 -19.23 -1.43 14.53
CA THR A 142 -19.75 -1.06 13.19
C THR A 142 -21.08 -0.31 13.25
N ASP A 143 -21.85 -0.49 14.33
CA ASP A 143 -23.08 0.27 14.60
C ASP A 143 -22.81 1.73 15.02
N GLY A 144 -21.54 2.14 15.18
CA GLY A 144 -21.12 3.47 15.57
C GLY A 144 -21.34 3.81 17.05
N ARG A 145 -21.69 2.82 17.88
CA ARG A 145 -21.93 3.01 19.32
C ARG A 145 -20.70 2.59 20.14
N GLY A 146 -20.51 3.21 21.30
CA GLY A 146 -19.43 2.84 22.21
C GLY A 146 -18.10 3.50 21.86
N ALA A 147 -17.08 3.18 22.65
CA ALA A 147 -15.74 3.75 22.50
C ALA A 147 -14.87 2.91 21.55
N THR A 148 -13.87 3.54 20.98
CA THR A 148 -12.75 2.86 20.32
C THR A 148 -11.90 2.16 21.39
N GLU A 149 -11.70 0.85 21.27
CA GLU A 149 -11.07 0.04 22.30
C GLU A 149 -9.71 -0.52 21.84
N PRO A 150 -8.62 -0.37 22.62
CA PRO A 150 -7.35 -1.00 22.27
C PRO A 150 -7.46 -2.53 22.38
N VAL A 151 -6.80 -3.25 21.48
CA VAL A 151 -6.80 -4.72 21.43
C VAL A 151 -5.54 -5.31 22.07
N PHE A 152 -4.38 -4.78 21.67
CA PHE A 152 -3.08 -5.21 22.18
C PHE A 152 -2.26 -3.99 22.61
N ALA A 153 -1.46 -4.14 23.66
CA ALA A 153 -0.41 -3.16 23.96
C ALA A 153 0.68 -3.24 22.88
N SER A 154 1.21 -2.09 22.47
CA SER A 154 2.29 -2.04 21.50
C SER A 154 3.30 -0.95 21.82
N SER A 155 4.56 -1.23 21.50
CA SER A 155 5.69 -0.30 21.52
C SER A 155 6.15 0.09 20.12
N GLY A 156 5.50 -0.43 19.06
CA GLY A 156 5.90 -0.26 17.67
C GLY A 156 4.81 0.34 16.78
N VAL A 157 4.84 -0.06 15.51
CA VAL A 157 3.89 0.28 14.46
C VAL A 157 3.09 -0.96 14.10
N ASP A 158 1.85 -1.03 14.58
CA ASP A 158 0.95 -2.13 14.27
C ASP A 158 0.13 -1.81 13.00
N LEU A 159 0.26 -2.63 11.96
CA LEU A 159 -0.31 -2.40 10.63
C LEU A 159 -1.09 -3.61 10.09
N THR A 160 -1.97 -3.32 9.13
CA THR A 160 -2.64 -4.31 8.27
C THR A 160 -3.26 -5.48 9.05
N PRO A 161 -4.21 -5.23 9.97
CA PRO A 161 -4.90 -6.30 10.68
C PRO A 161 -5.73 -7.17 9.74
N GLY A 162 -5.80 -8.46 10.04
CA GLY A 162 -6.72 -9.43 9.48
C GLY A 162 -7.31 -10.27 10.61
N ILE A 163 -8.61 -10.13 10.87
CA ILE A 163 -9.35 -10.94 11.85
C ILE A 163 -9.89 -12.22 11.19
N SER A 164 -9.84 -13.34 11.91
CA SER A 164 -10.44 -14.60 11.46
C SER A 164 -11.97 -14.46 11.31
N PRO A 165 -12.62 -15.25 10.44
CA PRO A 165 -14.06 -15.13 10.22
C PRO A 165 -14.90 -15.25 11.50
N ASP A 166 -14.49 -16.09 12.44
CA ASP A 166 -15.14 -16.28 13.74
C ASP A 166 -14.88 -15.14 14.76
N GLY A 167 -14.01 -14.19 14.43
CA GLY A 167 -13.60 -13.09 15.31
C GLY A 167 -12.66 -13.50 16.45
N GLY A 168 -12.21 -14.76 16.48
CA GLY A 168 -11.44 -15.31 17.59
C GLY A 168 -9.94 -15.00 17.54
N THR A 169 -9.38 -14.82 16.36
CA THR A 169 -7.93 -14.69 16.16
C THR A 169 -7.60 -13.53 15.24
N LEU A 170 -6.79 -12.58 15.72
CA LEU A 170 -6.32 -11.43 14.98
C LEU A 170 -4.85 -11.65 14.57
N ALA A 171 -4.58 -11.52 13.28
CA ALA A 171 -3.23 -11.48 12.71
C ALA A 171 -2.92 -10.06 12.22
N PHE A 172 -1.70 -9.58 12.43
CA PHE A 172 -1.29 -8.24 11.99
C PHE A 172 0.24 -8.13 11.93
N VAL A 173 0.75 -7.10 11.26
CA VAL A 173 2.20 -6.85 11.16
C VAL A 173 2.61 -5.84 12.24
N SER A 174 3.72 -6.10 12.93
CA SER A 174 4.28 -5.16 13.91
C SER A 174 5.79 -5.24 13.94
N ASP A 175 6.44 -4.09 14.15
CA ASP A 175 7.89 -3.94 14.35
C ASP A 175 8.27 -3.79 15.83
N ARG A 176 7.36 -4.11 16.76
CA ARG A 176 7.58 -3.99 18.22
C ARG A 176 8.83 -4.73 18.73
N SER A 177 9.35 -5.67 17.96
CA SER A 177 10.56 -6.46 18.21
C SER A 177 11.78 -5.99 17.39
N LEU A 178 11.76 -4.73 16.93
CA LEU A 178 12.80 -4.03 16.13
C LEU A 178 12.84 -4.37 14.63
N HIS A 179 12.10 -5.38 14.19
CA HIS A 179 11.91 -5.70 12.77
C HIS A 179 10.47 -6.12 12.53
N ALA A 180 9.96 -5.88 11.31
CA ALA A 180 8.61 -6.26 10.96
C ALA A 180 8.42 -7.78 11.08
N GLN A 181 7.45 -8.19 11.91
CA GLN A 181 7.05 -9.57 12.11
C GLN A 181 5.53 -9.72 12.00
N LEU A 182 5.09 -10.93 11.68
CA LEU A 182 3.68 -11.30 11.75
C LEU A 182 3.35 -11.69 13.19
N TRP A 183 2.32 -11.09 13.76
CA TRP A 183 1.85 -11.37 15.10
C TRP A 183 0.43 -11.93 15.05
N ILE A 184 0.16 -12.95 15.87
CA ILE A 184 -1.14 -13.61 15.97
C ILE A 184 -1.52 -13.71 17.45
N GLY A 185 -2.79 -13.41 17.76
CA GLY A 185 -3.33 -13.54 19.11
C GLY A 185 -4.85 -13.38 19.14
N GLN A 186 -5.46 -13.71 20.28
CA GLN A 186 -6.89 -13.56 20.50
C GLN A 186 -7.22 -12.16 21.05
N PRO A 187 -8.13 -11.39 20.41
CA PRO A 187 -8.48 -10.05 20.88
C PRO A 187 -9.00 -9.99 22.32
N THR A 188 -9.62 -11.06 22.82
CA THR A 188 -10.17 -11.14 24.18
C THR A 188 -9.21 -11.74 25.20
N HIS A 189 -8.07 -12.28 24.75
CA HIS A 189 -7.03 -12.89 25.58
C HIS A 189 -5.65 -12.38 25.13
N PRO A 190 -5.30 -11.11 25.44
CA PRO A 190 -4.08 -10.46 24.95
C PRO A 190 -2.77 -11.20 25.25
N GLU A 191 -2.74 -12.01 26.31
CA GLU A 191 -1.62 -12.86 26.70
C GLU A 191 -1.27 -13.96 25.67
N THR A 192 -2.19 -14.26 24.76
CA THR A 192 -1.96 -15.23 23.67
C THR A 192 -1.13 -14.66 22.52
N LEU A 193 -0.89 -13.34 22.52
CA LEU A 193 -0.19 -12.64 21.45
C LEU A 193 1.26 -13.14 21.31
N ARG A 194 1.61 -13.58 20.10
CA ARG A 194 2.94 -14.11 19.79
C ARG A 194 3.37 -13.79 18.36
N ALA A 195 4.67 -13.75 18.13
CA ALA A 195 5.25 -13.59 16.79
C ALA A 195 5.33 -14.94 16.07
N VAL A 196 5.04 -14.94 14.77
CA VAL A 196 5.21 -16.09 13.88
C VAL A 196 6.62 -16.04 13.28
N ALA A 197 7.40 -17.10 13.49
CA ALA A 197 8.75 -17.23 12.94
C ALA A 197 8.74 -17.70 11.48
N GLY A 198 9.86 -17.57 10.78
CA GLY A 198 10.03 -18.12 9.42
C GLY A 198 9.41 -17.29 8.29
N ILE A 199 8.89 -16.09 8.60
CA ILE A 199 8.37 -15.14 7.61
C ILE A 199 8.81 -13.72 7.95
N VAL A 200 9.19 -12.94 6.94
CA VAL A 200 9.37 -11.49 7.03
C VAL A 200 8.23 -10.84 6.24
N PRO A 201 7.15 -10.38 6.89
CA PRO A 201 5.98 -9.86 6.20
C PRO A 201 6.28 -8.51 5.52
N VAL A 202 5.47 -8.22 4.51
CA VAL A 202 5.47 -6.91 3.83
C VAL A 202 4.16 -6.20 4.16
N PRO A 203 4.18 -5.08 4.91
CA PRO A 203 2.97 -4.42 5.42
C PRO A 203 2.25 -3.58 4.36
N ARG A 204 1.87 -4.20 3.23
CA ARG A 204 1.14 -3.55 2.11
C ARG A 204 -0.25 -4.12 1.88
N HIS A 205 -0.52 -5.31 2.43
CA HIS A 205 -1.80 -6.00 2.34
C HIS A 205 -2.04 -6.77 3.65
N PRO A 206 -3.26 -6.76 4.21
CA PRO A 206 -3.59 -7.53 5.41
C PRO A 206 -3.46 -9.05 5.19
N PRO A 207 -3.15 -9.82 6.25
CA PRO A 207 -3.31 -11.26 6.23
C PRO A 207 -4.77 -11.63 5.88
N VAL A 208 -4.95 -12.58 4.97
CA VAL A 208 -6.29 -13.02 4.56
C VAL A 208 -6.54 -14.43 5.06
N TRP A 209 -7.55 -14.58 5.93
CA TRP A 209 -7.91 -15.86 6.54
C TRP A 209 -8.70 -16.75 5.58
N SER A 210 -8.50 -18.06 5.68
CA SER A 210 -9.40 -19.05 5.12
C SER A 210 -10.75 -19.00 5.85
N ASP A 211 -11.82 -19.41 5.18
CA ASP A 211 -13.19 -19.40 5.74
C ASP A 211 -13.31 -20.21 7.03
N ASP A 212 -12.48 -21.25 7.20
CA ASP A 212 -12.42 -22.07 8.42
C ASP A 212 -11.54 -21.49 9.53
N GLY A 213 -10.91 -20.34 9.31
CA GLY A 213 -10.05 -19.65 10.29
C GLY A 213 -8.75 -20.39 10.64
N ARG A 214 -8.33 -21.40 9.87
CA ARG A 214 -7.12 -22.19 10.17
C ARG A 214 -5.86 -21.67 9.51
N ARG A 215 -5.99 -21.06 8.33
CA ARG A 215 -4.87 -20.63 7.51
C ARG A 215 -4.99 -19.17 7.15
N LEU A 216 -3.85 -18.53 6.92
CA LEU A 216 -3.75 -17.14 6.50
C LEU A 216 -2.77 -17.00 5.33
N LEU A 217 -3.19 -16.25 4.32
CA LEU A 217 -2.34 -15.81 3.22
C LEU A 217 -1.60 -14.55 3.62
N VAL A 218 -0.29 -14.53 3.44
CA VAL A 218 0.57 -13.40 3.80
C VAL A 218 1.56 -13.12 2.69
N ILE A 219 1.67 -11.85 2.31
CA ILE A 219 2.77 -11.38 1.45
C ILE A 219 4.01 -11.18 2.32
N GLY A 220 5.08 -11.90 2.00
CA GLY A 220 6.35 -11.83 2.70
C GLY A 220 7.53 -11.75 1.74
N ARG A 221 8.73 -11.56 2.29
CA ARG A 221 9.97 -11.58 1.51
C ARG A 221 10.44 -13.01 1.28
N GLY A 222 10.97 -13.27 0.10
CA GLY A 222 11.67 -14.51 -0.22
C GLY A 222 12.76 -14.31 -1.25
N ASP A 223 13.36 -15.41 -1.69
CA ASP A 223 14.43 -15.39 -2.67
C ASP A 223 13.95 -14.77 -3.99
N GLY A 224 14.65 -13.73 -4.46
CA GLY A 224 14.34 -13.08 -5.72
C GLY A 224 13.09 -12.20 -5.71
N GLY A 225 12.52 -11.84 -4.55
CA GLY A 225 11.43 -10.85 -4.42
C GLY A 225 10.38 -11.18 -3.37
N ASP A 226 9.30 -10.40 -3.35
CA ASP A 226 8.13 -10.73 -2.52
C ASP A 226 7.50 -12.05 -2.99
N ARG A 227 6.98 -12.83 -2.05
CA ARG A 227 6.32 -14.13 -2.27
C ARG A 227 5.03 -14.19 -1.45
N LEU A 228 4.14 -15.08 -1.89
CA LEU A 228 2.94 -15.42 -1.14
C LEU A 228 3.24 -16.62 -0.24
N PHE A 229 2.84 -16.54 1.02
CA PHE A 229 2.97 -17.60 2.02
C PHE A 229 1.58 -17.98 2.53
N GLU A 230 1.38 -19.27 2.80
CA GLU A 230 0.28 -19.77 3.61
C GLU A 230 0.84 -20.11 5.00
N VAL A 231 0.23 -19.56 6.04
CA VAL A 231 0.61 -19.80 7.43
C VAL A 231 -0.53 -20.54 8.13
N ASP A 232 -0.21 -21.65 8.80
CA ASP A 232 -1.14 -22.36 9.66
C ASP A 232 -1.15 -21.73 11.06
N ALA A 233 -2.30 -21.19 11.49
CA ALA A 233 -2.38 -20.41 12.72
C ALA A 233 -2.22 -21.25 14.00
N GLY A 234 -2.46 -22.56 13.93
CA GLY A 234 -2.36 -23.46 15.08
C GLY A 234 -0.94 -23.96 15.33
N SER A 235 -0.20 -24.24 14.26
CA SER A 235 1.15 -24.82 14.31
C SER A 235 2.29 -23.86 13.97
N ASP A 236 1.99 -22.67 13.46
CA ASP A 236 2.95 -21.70 12.89
C ASP A 236 3.73 -22.22 11.68
N ALA A 237 3.25 -23.28 11.04
CA ALA A 237 3.85 -23.76 9.81
C ALA A 237 3.70 -22.70 8.71
N VAL A 238 4.83 -22.19 8.23
CA VAL A 238 4.91 -21.22 7.13
C VAL A 238 5.30 -21.95 5.85
N THR A 239 4.42 -21.94 4.85
CA THR A 239 4.64 -22.60 3.55
C THR A 239 4.67 -21.56 2.42
N PRO A 240 5.78 -21.39 1.68
CA PRO A 240 5.79 -20.54 0.50
C PRO A 240 4.94 -21.16 -0.62
N LEU A 241 4.04 -20.38 -1.21
CA LEU A 241 3.22 -20.80 -2.33
C LEU A 241 3.94 -20.52 -3.66
N PRO A 242 3.97 -21.49 -4.61
CA PRO A 242 4.72 -21.34 -5.86
C PRO A 242 3.91 -20.59 -6.93
N VAL A 243 3.52 -19.34 -6.62
CA VAL A 243 2.83 -18.45 -7.57
C VAL A 243 3.69 -18.27 -8.83
N PRO A 244 3.20 -18.60 -10.04
CA PRO A 244 3.98 -18.54 -11.28
C PRO A 244 4.01 -17.11 -11.86
N ALA A 245 4.35 -16.14 -11.02
CA ALA A 245 4.48 -14.74 -11.38
C ALA A 245 5.45 -14.03 -10.42
N PRO A 246 6.23 -13.05 -10.91
CA PRO A 246 7.05 -12.24 -10.03
C PRO A 246 6.17 -11.34 -9.14
N SER A 247 6.59 -11.16 -7.90
CA SER A 247 6.07 -10.11 -6.99
C SER A 247 4.53 -10.09 -6.81
N PRO A 248 3.93 -11.14 -6.21
CA PRO A 248 2.56 -11.06 -5.73
C PRO A 248 2.38 -9.87 -4.77
N ALA A 249 1.33 -9.08 -5.01
CA ALA A 249 1.02 -7.87 -4.27
C ALA A 249 -0.09 -8.07 -3.23
N PHE A 250 -1.03 -8.97 -3.50
CA PHE A 250 -2.11 -9.39 -2.59
C PHE A 250 -2.66 -10.76 -3.04
N ALA A 251 -3.43 -11.43 -2.18
CA ALA A 251 -4.14 -12.65 -2.53
C ALA A 251 -5.40 -12.81 -1.68
N THR A 252 -6.40 -13.53 -2.19
CA THR A 252 -7.62 -13.89 -1.45
C THR A 252 -8.06 -15.30 -1.80
N TYR A 253 -8.62 -16.00 -0.81
CA TYR A 253 -9.30 -17.27 -1.03
C TYR A 253 -10.58 -17.09 -1.85
N THR A 254 -11.11 -18.22 -2.32
CA THR A 254 -12.42 -18.32 -2.99
C THR A 254 -13.27 -19.36 -2.26
N ASP A 255 -14.53 -19.55 -2.68
CA ASP A 255 -15.39 -20.63 -2.19
C ASP A 255 -14.92 -22.04 -2.60
N ARG A 256 -13.84 -22.11 -3.40
CA ARG A 256 -13.28 -23.34 -3.93
C ARG A 256 -11.84 -23.54 -3.44
N PRO A 257 -11.54 -24.64 -2.73
CA PRO A 257 -10.20 -24.90 -2.22
C PRO A 257 -9.17 -25.19 -3.34
N ASP A 258 -9.64 -25.52 -4.54
CA ASP A 258 -8.82 -25.73 -5.74
C ASP A 258 -8.62 -24.45 -6.56
N ARG A 259 -8.95 -23.27 -6.00
CA ARG A 259 -8.88 -21.97 -6.68
C ARG A 259 -8.33 -20.88 -5.76
N LEU A 260 -7.48 -20.02 -6.30
CA LEU A 260 -6.91 -18.89 -5.58
C LEU A 260 -6.86 -17.64 -6.47
N LEU A 261 -7.20 -16.48 -5.91
CA LEU A 261 -7.06 -15.19 -6.56
C LEU A 261 -5.79 -14.50 -6.08
N VAL A 262 -4.92 -14.10 -7.02
CA VAL A 262 -3.65 -13.45 -6.70
C VAL A 262 -3.50 -12.19 -7.54
N GLY A 263 -3.24 -11.06 -6.88
CA GLY A 263 -2.81 -9.83 -7.52
C GLY A 263 -1.31 -9.87 -7.78
N ILE A 264 -0.89 -9.70 -9.03
CA ILE A 264 0.51 -9.78 -9.45
C ILE A 264 0.92 -8.53 -10.24
N ASP A 265 2.20 -8.18 -10.20
CA ASP A 265 2.77 -7.18 -11.11
C ASP A 265 2.86 -7.77 -12.54
N GLY A 266 2.01 -7.28 -13.44
CA GLY A 266 2.02 -7.63 -14.85
C GLY A 266 3.15 -6.95 -15.65
N GLY A 267 3.97 -6.12 -15.01
CA GLY A 267 5.02 -5.32 -15.62
C GLY A 267 4.64 -3.86 -15.78
N GLN A 268 5.65 -2.98 -15.88
CA GLN A 268 5.48 -1.52 -15.96
C GLN A 268 4.70 -0.90 -14.78
N GLY A 269 4.67 -1.58 -13.62
CA GLY A 269 3.98 -1.11 -12.41
C GLY A 269 2.46 -1.30 -12.44
N ARG A 270 1.94 -2.17 -13.32
CA ARG A 270 0.51 -2.46 -13.46
C ARG A 270 0.15 -3.76 -12.77
N LEU A 271 -0.77 -3.68 -11.81
CA LEU A 271 -1.30 -4.85 -11.12
C LEU A 271 -2.45 -5.47 -11.92
N GLN A 272 -2.45 -6.78 -12.04
CA GLN A 272 -3.56 -7.58 -12.57
C GLN A 272 -4.01 -8.59 -11.51
N LEU A 273 -5.31 -8.90 -11.50
CA LEU A 273 -5.87 -9.98 -10.70
C LEU A 273 -5.93 -11.25 -11.52
N VAL A 274 -5.32 -12.33 -11.04
CA VAL A 274 -5.30 -13.63 -11.73
C VAL A 274 -6.00 -14.69 -10.88
N LEU A 275 -6.90 -15.44 -11.51
CA LEU A 275 -7.50 -16.64 -10.94
C LEU A 275 -6.66 -17.87 -11.33
N TYR A 276 -6.12 -18.57 -10.33
CA TYR A 276 -5.33 -19.78 -10.51
C TYR A 276 -6.10 -21.04 -10.10
N SER A 277 -5.83 -22.14 -10.79
CA SER A 277 -6.19 -23.51 -10.38
C SER A 277 -5.08 -24.10 -9.53
N LEU A 278 -5.41 -24.74 -8.41
CA LEU A 278 -4.48 -25.49 -7.56
C LEU A 278 -4.65 -27.01 -7.76
N PRO A 279 -3.62 -27.83 -7.52
CA PRO A 279 -2.26 -27.46 -7.09
C PRO A 279 -1.33 -27.07 -8.24
N ASP A 280 -1.76 -27.20 -9.50
CA ASP A 280 -0.89 -27.03 -10.69
C ASP A 280 -0.58 -25.57 -11.06
N TRP A 281 -1.15 -24.60 -10.34
CA TRP A 281 -1.01 -23.16 -10.59
C TRP A 281 -1.34 -22.71 -12.01
N ARG A 282 -2.30 -23.37 -12.66
CA ARG A 282 -2.75 -22.98 -14.01
C ARG A 282 -3.58 -21.72 -13.96
N ARG A 283 -3.20 -20.68 -14.72
CA ARG A 283 -4.01 -19.46 -14.93
C ARG A 283 -5.32 -19.83 -15.63
N ILE A 284 -6.45 -19.44 -15.02
CA ILE A 284 -7.80 -19.67 -15.54
C ILE A 284 -8.32 -18.41 -16.25
N ALA A 285 -8.26 -17.27 -15.56
CA ALA A 285 -8.75 -15.98 -16.01
C ALA A 285 -7.95 -14.86 -15.36
N ALA A 286 -8.09 -13.63 -15.87
CA ALA A 286 -7.53 -12.46 -15.22
C ALA A 286 -8.31 -11.19 -15.56
N VAL A 287 -8.18 -10.19 -14.68
CA VAL A 287 -8.65 -8.83 -14.89
C VAL A 287 -7.48 -7.88 -14.73
N GLU A 288 -7.26 -7.04 -15.74
CA GLU A 288 -6.21 -6.02 -15.73
C GLU A 288 -6.61 -4.79 -14.88
N ASP A 289 -5.60 -4.04 -14.46
CA ASP A 289 -5.74 -2.76 -13.76
C ASP A 289 -6.50 -2.93 -12.42
N VAL A 290 -6.09 -3.91 -11.61
CA VAL A 290 -6.70 -4.20 -10.30
C VAL A 290 -5.75 -3.82 -9.18
N ALA A 291 -6.15 -2.86 -8.33
CA ALA A 291 -5.34 -2.39 -7.21
C ALA A 291 -5.40 -3.34 -5.99
N VAL A 292 -6.62 -3.73 -5.61
CA VAL A 292 -6.88 -4.73 -4.55
C VAL A 292 -8.22 -5.39 -4.85
N ALA A 293 -8.32 -6.69 -4.59
CA ALA A 293 -9.55 -7.45 -4.73
C ALA A 293 -9.85 -8.26 -3.47
N ARG A 294 -11.14 -8.53 -3.23
CA ARG A 294 -11.63 -9.39 -2.16
C ARG A 294 -12.74 -10.28 -2.69
N TYR A 295 -12.81 -11.49 -2.16
CA TYR A 295 -13.88 -12.43 -2.46
C TYR A 295 -15.06 -12.20 -1.52
N ASP A 296 -16.25 -11.98 -2.08
CA ASP A 296 -17.50 -11.90 -1.35
C ASP A 296 -18.17 -13.28 -1.40
N ALA A 297 -18.01 -14.06 -0.33
CA ALA A 297 -18.52 -15.42 -0.26
C ALA A 297 -20.05 -15.50 -0.29
N VAL A 298 -20.73 -14.51 0.31
CA VAL A 298 -22.21 -14.46 0.36
C VAL A 298 -22.77 -14.05 -1.00
N GLY A 299 -22.21 -12.98 -1.60
CA GLY A 299 -22.62 -12.50 -2.91
C GLY A 299 -22.07 -13.32 -4.08
N ARG A 300 -21.19 -14.29 -3.83
CA ARG A 300 -20.51 -15.14 -4.82
C ARG A 300 -19.91 -14.34 -5.97
N ARG A 301 -19.10 -13.34 -5.61
CA ARG A 301 -18.50 -12.39 -6.55
C ARG A 301 -17.13 -11.95 -6.08
N VAL A 302 -16.35 -11.38 -6.99
CA VAL A 302 -15.04 -10.81 -6.69
C VAL A 302 -15.15 -9.31 -6.89
N CYS A 303 -15.01 -8.53 -5.83
CA CYS A 303 -15.05 -7.08 -5.90
C CYS A 303 -13.64 -6.49 -5.77
N PHE A 304 -13.39 -5.36 -6.43
CA PHE A 304 -12.06 -4.79 -6.53
C PHE A 304 -12.08 -3.31 -6.87
N THR A 305 -10.97 -2.62 -6.58
CA THR A 305 -10.75 -1.23 -6.96
C THR A 305 -9.65 -1.13 -8.01
N ARG A 306 -9.57 0.04 -8.65
CA ARG A 306 -8.60 0.33 -9.71
C ARG A 306 -7.67 1.47 -9.26
N PRO A 307 -6.36 1.43 -9.54
CA PRO A 307 -5.37 2.38 -9.01
C PRO A 307 -5.67 3.86 -9.28
N ALA A 308 -6.24 4.18 -10.44
CA ALA A 308 -6.41 5.55 -10.92
C ALA A 308 -7.87 5.98 -11.10
N ARG A 309 -8.82 5.18 -10.60
CA ARG A 309 -10.25 5.41 -10.82
C ARG A 309 -11.02 5.33 -9.52
N THR A 310 -11.85 6.34 -9.28
CA THR A 310 -12.86 6.31 -8.23
C THR A 310 -13.88 5.22 -8.52
N GLY A 311 -14.21 4.45 -7.49
CA GLY A 311 -15.25 3.44 -7.52
C GLY A 311 -14.78 2.03 -7.16
N ILE A 312 -15.75 1.12 -7.12
CA ILE A 312 -15.58 -0.31 -6.91
C ILE A 312 -16.30 -1.08 -8.02
N TRP A 313 -15.64 -2.12 -8.53
CA TRP A 313 -16.15 -3.02 -9.55
C TRP A 313 -16.33 -4.41 -8.95
N CYS A 314 -17.28 -5.17 -9.47
CA CYS A 314 -17.41 -6.58 -9.13
C CYS A 314 -17.46 -7.43 -10.40
N ALA A 315 -16.87 -8.62 -10.33
CA ALA A 315 -16.93 -9.66 -11.33
C ALA A 315 -17.59 -10.91 -10.77
N ASP A 316 -18.11 -11.77 -11.63
CA ASP A 316 -18.43 -13.15 -11.25
C ASP A 316 -17.16 -13.90 -10.80
N THR A 317 -17.33 -15.04 -10.14
CA THR A 317 -16.20 -15.82 -9.58
C THR A 317 -15.23 -16.37 -10.64
N GLY A 318 -15.64 -16.42 -11.91
CA GLY A 318 -14.80 -16.75 -13.06
C GLY A 318 -14.09 -15.55 -13.68
N LEU A 319 -14.30 -14.34 -13.16
CA LEU A 319 -13.74 -13.07 -13.65
C LEU A 319 -14.21 -12.65 -15.06
N GLY A 320 -15.33 -13.17 -15.57
CA GLY A 320 -15.78 -12.95 -16.95
C GLY A 320 -16.60 -11.66 -17.18
N SER A 321 -17.38 -11.24 -16.19
CA SER A 321 -18.36 -10.15 -16.30
C SER A 321 -18.11 -9.09 -15.25
N VAL A 322 -17.38 -8.04 -15.62
CA VAL A 322 -17.07 -6.91 -14.72
C VAL A 322 -18.14 -5.82 -14.83
N VAL A 323 -18.73 -5.45 -13.69
CA VAL A 323 -19.69 -4.35 -13.57
C VAL A 323 -19.22 -3.33 -12.53
N VAL A 324 -19.61 -2.07 -12.70
CA VAL A 324 -19.44 -1.04 -11.65
C VAL A 324 -20.47 -1.32 -10.57
N HIS A 325 -20.05 -1.40 -9.30
CA HIS A 325 -20.96 -1.56 -8.16
C HIS A 325 -21.20 -0.21 -7.45
N ASP A 326 -20.18 0.64 -7.34
CA ASP A 326 -20.31 2.03 -6.89
C ASP A 326 -19.28 2.89 -7.62
N SER A 327 -19.68 3.97 -8.30
CA SER A 327 -18.77 4.85 -9.05
C SER A 327 -18.20 6.02 -8.23
N ARG A 328 -18.60 6.15 -6.96
CA ARG A 328 -18.36 7.33 -6.12
C ARG A 328 -17.30 7.06 -5.05
N PHE A 329 -17.21 5.82 -4.58
CA PHE A 329 -16.25 5.40 -3.55
C PHE A 329 -15.70 3.99 -3.83
N PRO A 330 -14.48 3.68 -3.38
CA PRO A 330 -13.49 4.60 -2.81
C PRO A 330 -12.84 5.48 -3.89
N ASP A 331 -12.24 6.61 -3.48
CA ASP A 331 -11.35 7.36 -4.37
C ASP A 331 -9.94 6.72 -4.45
N PRO A 332 -9.09 7.11 -5.42
CA PRO A 332 -7.76 6.53 -5.61
C PRO A 332 -6.79 6.63 -4.42
N ALA A 333 -6.96 7.57 -3.49
CA ALA A 333 -6.11 7.65 -2.30
C ALA A 333 -6.54 6.63 -1.23
N HIS A 334 -7.82 6.28 -1.22
CA HIS A 334 -8.47 5.44 -0.22
C HIS A 334 -8.91 4.08 -0.80
N TYR A 335 -8.28 3.62 -1.89
CA TYR A 335 -8.71 2.45 -2.66
C TYR A 335 -8.71 1.11 -1.88
N ARG A 336 -8.09 1.08 -0.70
CA ARG A 336 -8.04 -0.09 0.20
C ARG A 336 -9.12 -0.08 1.28
N GLU A 337 -9.78 1.05 1.50
CA GLU A 337 -10.71 1.31 2.59
C GLU A 337 -12.12 0.87 2.21
N TRP A 338 -12.28 -0.45 2.05
CA TRP A 338 -13.58 -1.06 1.89
C TRP A 338 -13.56 -2.52 2.31
N HIS A 339 -14.70 -3.08 2.70
CA HIS A 339 -14.84 -4.46 3.18
C HIS A 339 -16.12 -5.11 2.67
N THR A 340 -16.19 -6.43 2.78
CA THR A 340 -17.38 -7.25 2.53
C THR A 340 -17.89 -7.77 3.87
N ALA A 341 -19.15 -7.52 4.20
CA ALA A 341 -19.79 -8.06 5.40
C ALA A 341 -21.24 -8.45 5.09
N GLY A 342 -21.59 -9.72 5.33
CA GLY A 342 -22.94 -10.25 5.03
C GLY A 342 -23.40 -10.06 3.57
N GLY A 343 -22.47 -10.07 2.60
CA GLY A 343 -22.78 -9.82 1.17
C GLY A 343 -22.90 -8.35 0.78
N THR A 344 -22.86 -7.44 1.75
CA THR A 344 -22.85 -6.00 1.53
C THR A 344 -21.41 -5.49 1.48
N LEU A 345 -21.14 -4.56 0.57
CA LEU A 345 -19.86 -3.86 0.52
C LEU A 345 -19.95 -2.60 1.36
N TYR A 346 -18.95 -2.34 2.18
CA TYR A 346 -18.86 -1.15 3.01
C TYR A 346 -17.60 -0.36 2.71
N TYR A 347 -17.68 0.96 2.79
CA TYR A 347 -16.54 1.87 2.76
C TYR A 347 -16.24 2.35 4.17
N ASP A 348 -14.98 2.21 4.58
CA ASP A 348 -14.48 2.60 5.91
C ASP A 348 -13.51 3.79 5.90
N GLY A 349 -13.40 4.47 4.76
CA GLY A 349 -12.55 5.66 4.63
C GLY A 349 -13.23 6.97 5.01
N PRO A 350 -12.55 8.11 4.78
CA PRO A 350 -13.03 9.43 5.16
C PRO A 350 -14.21 9.92 4.31
N VAL A 351 -15.14 10.61 4.96
CA VAL A 351 -16.24 11.36 4.33
C VAL A 351 -16.36 12.75 4.99
N ALA A 352 -17.21 13.62 4.46
CA ALA A 352 -17.42 14.93 5.07
C ALA A 352 -17.85 14.79 6.55
N GLY A 353 -17.06 15.38 7.46
CA GLY A 353 -17.32 15.34 8.91
C GLY A 353 -16.96 14.03 9.61
N CYS A 354 -16.39 13.05 8.91
CA CYS A 354 -15.97 11.77 9.52
C CYS A 354 -14.67 11.24 8.91
N ARG A 355 -13.74 10.78 9.75
CA ARG A 355 -12.43 10.31 9.30
C ARG A 355 -12.38 8.80 9.05
N THR A 356 -13.21 8.05 9.75
CA THR A 356 -13.43 6.61 9.52
C THR A 356 -14.93 6.38 9.49
N ALA A 357 -15.50 6.26 8.29
CA ALA A 357 -16.92 5.98 8.12
C ALA A 357 -17.21 4.47 8.25
N TRP A 358 -18.49 4.11 8.26
CA TRP A 358 -18.96 2.78 7.93
C TRP A 358 -20.22 2.97 7.11
N ARG A 359 -20.09 2.94 5.79
CA ARG A 359 -21.23 3.19 4.88
C ARG A 359 -21.38 2.07 3.86
N PRO A 360 -22.62 1.68 3.51
CA PRO A 360 -22.83 0.77 2.40
C PRO A 360 -22.34 1.42 1.08
N LEU A 361 -21.80 0.58 0.21
CA LEU A 361 -21.42 0.87 -1.16
C LEU A 361 -22.49 0.31 -2.12
N GLY A 362 -22.82 1.08 -3.14
CA GLY A 362 -23.82 0.74 -4.16
C GLY A 362 -24.38 2.01 -4.76
N GLU A 363 -24.59 2.08 -6.08
CA GLU A 363 -25.09 3.30 -6.75
C GLU A 363 -26.32 3.92 -6.05
N ASP A 364 -27.27 3.08 -5.66
CA ASP A 364 -28.51 3.48 -5.00
C ASP A 364 -28.42 3.54 -3.47
N ALA A 365 -27.24 3.26 -2.88
CA ALA A 365 -27.06 3.25 -1.42
C ALA A 365 -27.22 4.68 -0.84
N PRO A 366 -28.16 4.90 0.09
CA PRO A 366 -28.37 6.20 0.72
C PRO A 366 -27.18 6.63 1.58
N ALA A 367 -26.78 7.91 1.46
CA ALA A 367 -25.71 8.46 2.32
C ALA A 367 -26.07 8.43 3.82
N ALA A 368 -27.36 8.50 4.16
CA ALA A 368 -27.87 8.45 5.54
C ALA A 368 -27.68 7.09 6.23
N ASP A 369 -27.40 6.04 5.47
CA ASP A 369 -27.17 4.70 6.01
C ASP A 369 -25.74 4.53 6.54
N GLY A 370 -24.87 5.50 6.26
CA GLY A 370 -23.53 5.58 6.83
C GLY A 370 -23.52 5.91 8.32
N ARG A 371 -22.52 5.41 9.02
CA ARG A 371 -22.19 5.76 10.41
C ARG A 371 -20.79 6.38 10.45
N CYS A 372 -20.57 7.25 11.42
CA CYS A 372 -19.22 7.72 11.71
C CYS A 372 -18.65 6.91 12.86
N LEU A 373 -17.58 6.14 12.60
CA LEU A 373 -16.89 5.37 13.64
C LEU A 373 -15.85 6.21 14.35
N ILE A 374 -15.13 7.07 13.62
CA ILE A 374 -14.15 8.00 14.18
C ILE A 374 -14.25 9.36 13.51
N ALA A 375 -14.56 10.40 14.28
CA ALA A 375 -14.64 11.77 13.78
C ALA A 375 -13.28 12.49 13.79
N GLY A 376 -12.44 12.22 14.80
CA GLY A 376 -11.24 13.02 15.08
C GLY A 376 -9.96 12.56 14.37
N GLN A 377 -9.86 11.27 14.01
CA GLN A 377 -8.63 10.67 13.50
C GLN A 377 -8.96 9.53 12.54
N ALA A 378 -8.24 9.45 11.42
CA ALA A 378 -8.41 8.35 10.47
C ALA A 378 -7.63 7.12 10.92
N ALA A 379 -8.11 5.94 10.53
CA ALA A 379 -7.29 4.74 10.55
C ALA A 379 -6.10 4.89 9.60
N LEU A 380 -4.99 4.20 9.88
CA LEU A 380 -3.87 4.17 8.95
C LEU A 380 -4.31 3.55 7.62
N PRO A 381 -3.92 4.12 6.46
CA PRO A 381 -4.41 3.69 5.16
C PRO A 381 -4.27 2.18 4.93
N GLY A 382 -5.35 1.54 4.48
CA GLY A 382 -5.38 0.10 4.18
C GLY A 382 -5.13 -0.82 5.38
N SER A 383 -5.25 -0.31 6.61
CA SER A 383 -5.01 -1.07 7.84
C SER A 383 -6.29 -1.25 8.64
N SER A 384 -7.25 -1.95 8.05
CA SER A 384 -8.48 -2.37 8.70
C SER A 384 -8.90 -3.78 8.28
N SER A 385 -9.70 -4.44 9.12
CA SER A 385 -10.40 -5.70 8.83
C SER A 385 -11.68 -5.81 9.64
N ILE A 386 -12.60 -6.67 9.22
CA ILE A 386 -13.90 -6.84 9.87
C ILE A 386 -14.18 -8.32 10.17
N ASP A 387 -14.84 -8.59 11.30
CA ASP A 387 -15.33 -9.94 11.62
C ASP A 387 -16.52 -10.33 10.73
N ALA A 388 -16.72 -11.63 10.46
CA ALA A 388 -17.79 -12.06 9.54
C ALA A 388 -19.20 -11.71 10.07
N ALA A 389 -19.32 -11.42 11.37
CA ALA A 389 -20.55 -11.03 12.03
C ALA A 389 -20.92 -9.53 11.83
N ASP A 390 -20.09 -8.74 11.13
CA ASP A 390 -20.28 -7.29 10.96
C ASP A 390 -20.47 -6.55 12.29
N ARG A 391 -19.70 -6.94 13.31
CA ARG A 391 -19.80 -6.38 14.67
C ARG A 391 -18.64 -5.47 14.99
N TRP A 392 -17.44 -5.85 14.56
CA TRP A 392 -16.21 -5.19 14.94
C TRP A 392 -15.34 -4.91 13.71
N LEU A 393 -15.07 -3.64 13.49
CA LEU A 393 -13.98 -3.19 12.63
C LEU A 393 -12.71 -3.11 13.47
N TYR A 394 -11.68 -3.87 13.09
CA TYR A 394 -10.35 -3.78 13.65
C TYR A 394 -9.52 -2.84 12.78
N ALA A 395 -8.85 -1.86 13.37
CA ALA A 395 -8.09 -0.87 12.63
C ALA A 395 -6.80 -0.45 13.36
N SER A 396 -5.78 -0.13 12.59
CA SER A 396 -4.58 0.56 13.09
C SER A 396 -4.87 2.04 13.29
N LEU A 397 -4.68 2.55 14.51
CA LEU A 397 -4.78 3.99 14.78
C LEU A 397 -3.43 4.55 15.22
N PRO A 398 -3.04 5.76 14.76
CA PRO A 398 -1.87 6.44 15.31
C PRO A 398 -2.02 6.68 16.82
N LEU A 399 -0.99 6.34 17.58
CA LEU A 399 -0.88 6.65 19.01
C LEU A 399 -0.06 7.92 19.23
N GLU A 400 1.06 8.01 18.51
CA GLU A 400 1.97 9.15 18.49
C GLU A 400 2.48 9.29 17.06
N HIS A 401 2.57 10.52 16.56
CA HIS A 401 3.14 10.80 15.26
C HIS A 401 3.97 12.08 15.39
N ASN A 402 5.27 11.89 15.58
CA ASN A 402 6.23 12.97 15.71
C ASN A 402 7.05 13.06 14.42
N ILE A 403 7.10 14.24 13.84
CA ILE A 403 7.93 14.53 12.67
C ILE A 403 8.99 15.53 13.12
N ASP A 404 10.25 15.09 13.12
CA ASP A 404 11.41 15.97 13.27
C ASP A 404 11.98 16.32 11.90
N VAL A 405 12.79 17.39 11.82
CA VAL A 405 13.55 17.72 10.61
C VAL A 405 15.01 17.38 10.84
N GLY A 406 15.55 16.48 10.02
CA GLY A 406 16.97 16.19 9.96
C GLY A 406 17.69 17.02 8.90
N TRP A 407 18.98 17.23 9.10
CA TRP A 407 19.89 17.81 8.12
C TRP A 407 21.19 17.01 8.09
N THR A 408 21.75 16.81 6.89
CA THR A 408 23.06 16.18 6.71
C THR A 408 23.77 16.76 5.49
N PRO A 409 25.11 16.89 5.53
CA PRO A 409 25.88 17.02 4.30
C PRO A 409 25.78 15.71 3.49
N LEU A 410 25.92 15.84 2.18
CA LEU A 410 26.08 14.75 1.22
C LEU A 410 27.51 14.75 0.70
N THR A 411 28.02 13.57 0.35
CA THR A 411 29.35 13.47 -0.25
C THR A 411 29.29 13.72 -1.75
N ALA A 412 29.97 14.77 -2.21
CA ALA A 412 30.15 15.04 -3.63
C ALA A 412 30.96 13.90 -4.29
N PRO A 413 30.62 13.46 -5.52
CA PRO A 413 31.45 12.57 -6.30
C PRO A 413 32.85 13.17 -6.52
N VAL A 414 33.87 12.31 -6.52
CA VAL A 414 35.25 12.73 -6.81
C VAL A 414 35.30 13.45 -8.16
N GLY A 415 35.78 14.70 -8.16
CA GLY A 415 35.86 15.55 -9.36
C GLY A 415 34.75 16.61 -9.49
N VAL A 416 33.79 16.67 -8.56
CA VAL A 416 32.83 17.78 -8.44
C VAL A 416 33.31 18.71 -7.32
N GLY A 417 34.22 19.64 -7.65
CA GLY A 417 34.72 20.62 -6.69
C GLY A 417 33.65 21.65 -6.32
N GLY A 418 33.49 21.90 -5.01
CA GLY A 418 32.61 22.93 -4.48
C GLY A 418 32.96 24.31 -5.04
N ARG A 419 31.93 25.12 -5.28
CA ARG A 419 32.09 26.54 -5.60
C ARG A 419 32.23 27.36 -4.33
#